data_AF-A1KWG3-F1
#
_entry.id   AF-A1KWG3-F1
#
_cell.length_a   1.000
_cell.length_b   1.000
_cell.length_c   1.000
_cell.angle_alpha   90.00
_cell.angle_beta   90.00
_cell.angle_gamma   90.00
#
_symmetry.space_group_name_H-M   'P 1'
#
loop_
_entity.id
_entity.type
_entity.pdbx_description
1 polymer ?
#
loop_
_entity_poly.entity_id
_entity_poly.type
_entity_poly.pdbx_seq_one_letter_code
_entity_poly.pdbx_strand_id
1 'polypeptide(L)'
;MITLRIVWAVANRAKRPQSDSKAAAAGHGILYLLMLAVPVIGMIRQYGSGRGPLKVFGVEVMQGSPEKIEWMANLGNTFHGNLGWLLFAAVVGHVAMVVVHRVQGKDVLYRMTGRVR
;
A
#
# COMPACT_ATOMS: atom_id res chain seq x y z
N MET A 1 0.72 0.67 10.38
CA MET A 1 -0.61 0.87 9.76
C MET A 1 -0.89 -0.12 8.63
N ILE A 2 -0.07 -0.22 7.57
CA ILE A 2 -0.30 -1.24 6.51
C ILE A 2 -0.08 -2.68 6.99
N THR A 3 0.97 -2.94 7.78
CA THR A 3 1.22 -4.26 8.38
C THR A 3 0.05 -4.73 9.21
N LEU A 4 -0.43 -3.87 10.13
CA LEU A 4 -1.64 -4.11 10.92
C LEU A 4 -2.85 -4.36 10.03
N ARG A 5 -3.02 -3.61 8.94
CA ARG A 5 -4.13 -3.79 8.00
C ARG A 5 -4.05 -5.11 7.24
N ILE A 6 -2.87 -5.54 6.82
CA ILE A 6 -2.66 -6.84 6.17
C ILE A 6 -2.95 -7.96 7.16
N VAL A 7 -2.40 -7.89 8.37
CA VAL A 7 -2.67 -8.89 9.44
C VAL A 7 -4.16 -8.97 9.74
N TRP A 8 -4.83 -7.83 9.94
CA TRP A 8 -6.27 -7.78 10.16
C TRP A 8 -7.06 -8.36 8.98
N ALA A 9 -6.66 -8.06 7.74
CA ALA A 9 -7.33 -8.55 6.54
C ALA A 9 -7.20 -10.07 6.38
N VAL A 10 -6.04 -10.64 6.71
CA VAL A 10 -5.79 -12.09 6.70
C VAL A 10 -6.55 -12.77 7.84
N ALA A 11 -6.45 -12.24 9.06
CA ALA A 11 -7.15 -12.78 10.24
C ALA A 11 -8.68 -12.80 10.07
N ASN A 12 -9.23 -11.83 9.34
CA ASN A 12 -10.67 -11.73 9.08
C ASN A 12 -11.08 -12.24 7.70
N ARG A 13 -10.23 -12.99 6.98
CA ARG A 13 -10.50 -13.39 5.60
C ARG A 13 -11.82 -14.16 5.44
N ALA A 14 -12.15 -15.03 6.39
CA ALA A 14 -13.40 -15.81 6.39
C ALA A 14 -14.65 -14.97 6.74
N LYS A 15 -14.48 -13.81 7.38
CA LYS A 15 -15.56 -12.92 7.82
C LYS A 15 -15.81 -11.74 6.86
N ARG A 16 -15.01 -11.64 5.79
CA ARG A 16 -15.11 -10.53 4.83
C ARG A 16 -16.20 -10.81 3.80
N PRO A 17 -16.98 -9.78 3.40
CA PRO A 17 -17.87 -9.88 2.26
C PRO A 17 -17.10 -10.39 1.04
N GLN A 18 -17.69 -11.33 0.29
CA GLN A 18 -17.09 -11.81 -0.95
C GLN A 18 -16.95 -10.66 -1.95
N SER A 19 -15.88 -10.75 -2.75
CA SER A 19 -15.66 -9.78 -3.83
C SER A 19 -16.75 -9.94 -4.89
N ASP A 20 -17.35 -8.83 -5.32
CA ASP A 20 -18.43 -8.83 -6.32
C ASP A 20 -17.98 -9.36 -7.69
N SER A 21 -16.66 -9.39 -7.95
CA SER A 21 -16.07 -9.99 -9.14
C SER A 21 -14.61 -10.41 -8.92
N LYS A 22 -14.08 -11.23 -9.84
CA LYS A 22 -12.64 -11.56 -9.90
C LYS A 22 -11.78 -10.30 -10.12
N ALA A 23 -12.27 -9.35 -10.92
CA ALA A 23 -11.59 -8.08 -11.16
C ALA A 23 -11.47 -7.23 -9.87
N ALA A 24 -12.54 -7.16 -9.07
CA ALA A 24 -12.50 -6.50 -7.78
C ALA A 24 -11.54 -7.19 -6.81
N ALA A 25 -11.46 -8.53 -6.83
CA ALA A 25 -10.51 -9.27 -6.00
C ALA A 25 -9.06 -8.99 -6.41
N ALA A 26 -8.78 -9.00 -7.72
CA ALA A 26 -7.48 -8.67 -8.28
C ALA A 26 -7.07 -7.22 -7.96
N GLY A 27 -7.98 -6.25 -8.12
CA GLY A 27 -7.72 -4.85 -7.79
C GLY A 27 -7.33 -4.64 -6.32
N HIS A 28 -8.02 -5.29 -5.38
CA HIS A 28 -7.63 -5.26 -3.98
C HIS A 28 -6.27 -5.94 -3.73
N GLY A 29 -5.99 -7.05 -4.42
CA GLY A 29 -4.68 -7.72 -4.36
C GLY A 29 -3.55 -6.80 -4.82
N ILE A 30 -3.72 -6.11 -5.94
CA ILE A 30 -2.76 -5.12 -6.47
C ILE A 30 -2.54 -3.99 -5.46
N LEU A 31 -3.62 -3.46 -4.87
CA LEU A 31 -3.49 -2.41 -3.84
C LEU A 31 -2.69 -2.90 -2.64
N TYR A 32 -2.97 -4.10 -2.10
CA TYR A 32 -2.19 -4.64 -0.98
C TYR A 32 -0.72 -4.84 -1.33
N LEU A 33 -0.44 -5.36 -2.53
CA LEU A 33 0.93 -5.55 -3.01
C LEU A 33 1.67 -4.22 -3.09
N LEU A 34 1.07 -3.21 -3.73
CA LEU A 34 1.68 -1.89 -3.90
C LEU A 34 1.85 -1.15 -2.57
N MET A 35 0.86 -1.23 -1.68
CA MET A 35 0.93 -0.64 -0.34
C MET A 35 2.05 -1.24 0.52
N LEU A 36 2.47 -2.48 0.25
CA LEU A 36 3.61 -3.12 0.91
C LEU A 36 4.93 -2.84 0.18
N ALA A 37 4.95 -2.97 -1.15
CA ALA A 37 6.16 -2.86 -1.96
C ALA A 37 6.77 -1.44 -1.91
N VAL A 38 5.95 -0.40 -2.05
CA VAL A 38 6.41 1.00 -2.05
C VAL A 38 7.19 1.37 -0.78
N PRO A 39 6.66 1.15 0.44
CA PRO A 39 7.40 1.48 1.66
C PRO A 39 8.60 0.55 1.89
N VAL A 40 8.53 -0.74 1.53
CA VAL A 40 9.68 -1.66 1.65
C VAL A 40 10.84 -1.19 0.78
N ILE A 41 10.57 -0.86 -0.48
CA ILE A 41 11.58 -0.31 -1.40
C ILE A 41 12.10 1.04 -0.88
N GLY A 42 11.23 1.86 -0.30
CA GLY A 42 11.61 3.11 0.36
C GLY A 42 12.58 2.90 1.52
N MET A 43 12.35 1.89 2.37
CA MET A 43 13.24 1.53 3.48
C MET A 43 14.59 0.99 3.00
N ILE A 44 14.60 0.13 1.97
CA ILE A 44 15.84 -0.36 1.33
C ILE A 44 16.66 0.84 0.82
N ARG A 45 16.01 1.79 0.15
CA ARG A 45 16.64 3.02 -0.31
C ARG A 45 17.19 3.86 0.84
N GLN A 46 16.41 4.04 1.91
CA GLN A 46 16.81 4.83 3.08
C GLN A 46 18.10 4.27 3.67
N TYR A 47 18.14 2.95 3.92
CA TYR A 47 19.33 2.27 4.43
C TYR A 47 20.53 2.44 3.50
N GLY A 48 20.39 2.02 2.25
CA GLY A 48 21.50 1.93 1.30
C GLY A 48 21.96 3.28 0.74
N SER A 49 21.24 4.37 1.01
CA SER A 49 21.64 5.68 0.48
C SER A 49 22.86 6.31 1.17
N GLY A 50 23.28 5.78 2.32
CA GLY A 50 24.41 6.34 3.09
C GLY A 50 24.15 7.74 3.65
N ARG A 51 22.89 8.20 3.67
CA ARG A 51 22.52 9.57 4.12
C ARG A 51 22.39 9.71 5.64
N GLY A 52 22.87 8.72 6.40
CA GLY A 52 22.70 8.66 7.84
C GLY A 52 21.33 8.13 8.29
N PRO A 53 21.05 8.19 9.60
CA PRO A 53 19.88 7.56 10.20
C PRO A 53 18.56 8.24 9.82
N LEU A 54 17.50 7.45 9.71
CA LEU A 54 16.13 7.94 9.63
C LEU A 54 15.65 8.35 11.02
N LYS A 55 15.32 9.64 11.17
CA LYS A 55 14.71 10.18 12.39
C LYS A 55 13.27 10.57 12.14
N VAL A 56 12.38 10.12 13.02
CA VAL A 56 10.94 10.44 12.99
C VAL A 56 10.59 11.08 14.33
N PHE A 57 10.13 12.33 14.31
CA PHE A 57 9.90 13.15 15.51
C PHE A 57 11.13 13.22 16.45
N GLY A 58 12.34 13.28 15.87
CA GLY A 58 13.60 13.33 16.61
C GLY A 58 14.10 11.97 17.12
N VAL A 59 13.27 10.92 17.10
CA VAL A 59 13.64 9.56 17.48
C VAL A 59 14.27 8.86 16.29
N GLU A 60 15.44 8.27 16.48
CA GLU A 60 16.04 7.40 15.48
C GLU A 60 15.28 6.09 15.40
N VAL A 61 14.70 5.82 14.23
CA VAL A 61 13.89 4.61 13.99
C VAL A 61 14.62 3.59 13.12
N MET A 62 15.67 4.01 12.43
CA MET A 62 16.45 3.15 11.55
C MET A 62 17.83 3.77 11.31
N GLN A 63 18.88 2.98 11.50
CA GLN A 63 20.25 3.34 11.15
C GLN A 63 20.41 3.41 9.62
N GLY A 64 21.27 4.31 9.14
CA GLY A 64 21.72 4.31 7.75
C GLY A 64 22.90 3.37 7.57
N SER A 65 23.16 2.92 6.34
CA SER A 65 24.42 2.24 6.05
C SER A 65 25.61 3.21 6.23
N PRO A 66 26.77 2.75 6.73
CA PRO A 66 27.96 3.58 6.88
C PRO A 66 28.44 4.21 5.57
N GLU A 67 28.26 3.48 4.46
CA GLU A 67 28.60 3.93 3.11
C GLU A 67 27.43 3.68 2.15
N LYS A 68 27.47 4.29 0.97
CA LYS A 68 26.42 4.11 -0.03
C LYS A 68 26.48 2.69 -0.62
N ILE A 69 25.36 1.98 -0.57
CA ILE A 69 25.16 0.68 -1.21
C ILE A 69 24.42 0.91 -2.53
N GLU A 70 25.15 0.90 -3.64
CA GLU A 70 24.63 1.29 -4.96
C GLU A 70 23.36 0.56 -5.38
N TRP A 71 23.30 -0.78 -5.26
CA TRP A 71 22.14 -1.54 -5.72
C TRP A 71 20.87 -1.19 -4.95
N MET A 72 20.98 -0.94 -3.64
CA MET A 72 19.84 -0.56 -2.78
C MET A 72 19.35 0.85 -3.13
N ALA A 73 20.30 1.79 -3.31
CA ALA A 73 19.99 3.15 -3.71
C ALA A 73 19.33 3.18 -5.10
N ASN A 74 19.85 2.41 -6.06
CA ASN A 74 19.36 2.36 -7.43
C ASN A 74 17.99 1.68 -7.53
N LEU A 75 17.78 0.55 -6.83
CA LEU A 75 16.45 -0.08 -6.73
C LEU A 75 15.42 0.93 -6.21
N GLY A 76 15.76 1.65 -5.14
CA GLY A 76 14.96 2.69 -4.57
C GLY A 76 14.63 3.83 -5.53
N ASN A 77 15.66 4.40 -6.16
CA ASN A 77 15.52 5.55 -7.06
C ASN A 77 14.68 5.20 -8.29
N THR A 78 14.80 3.98 -8.82
CA THR A 78 14.06 3.53 -10.00
C THR A 78 12.62 3.20 -9.69
N PHE A 79 12.34 2.50 -8.59
CA PHE A 79 11.01 1.93 -8.36
C PHE A 79 10.14 2.71 -7.38
N HIS A 80 10.69 3.36 -6.35
CA HIS A 80 9.87 3.96 -5.29
C HIS A 80 8.89 5.01 -5.83
N GLY A 81 9.39 5.95 -6.64
CA GLY A 81 8.57 7.01 -7.25
C GLY A 81 7.56 6.44 -8.26
N ASN A 82 8.01 5.56 -9.16
CA ASN A 82 7.17 4.97 -10.20
C ASN A 82 6.03 4.11 -9.61
N LEU A 83 6.34 3.26 -8.63
CA LEU A 83 5.34 2.47 -7.92
C LEU A 83 4.43 3.34 -7.05
N GLY A 84 4.92 4.49 -6.55
CA GLY A 84 4.11 5.49 -5.89
C GLY A 84 3.04 6.09 -6.80
N TRP A 85 3.40 6.49 -8.02
CA TRP A 85 2.44 6.96 -9.02
C TRP A 85 1.46 5.87 -9.46
N LEU A 86 1.94 4.64 -9.63
CA LEU A 86 1.07 3.50 -9.93
C LEU A 86 0.07 3.24 -8.79
N LEU A 87 0.52 3.27 -7.54
CA LEU A 87 -0.36 3.16 -6.38
C LEU A 87 -1.38 4.29 -6.34
N PHE A 88 -0.96 5.53 -6.61
CA PHE A 88 -1.88 6.67 -6.68
C PHE A 88 -2.97 6.45 -7.74
N ALA A 89 -2.58 6.07 -8.97
CA ALA A 89 -3.53 5.77 -10.03
C ALA A 89 -4.49 4.62 -9.66
N ALA A 90 -3.98 3.55 -9.03
CA ALA A 90 -4.80 2.44 -8.55
C ALA A 90 -5.79 2.86 -7.45
N VAL A 91 -5.39 3.75 -6.53
CA VAL A 91 -6.28 4.30 -5.50
C VAL A 91 -7.38 5.17 -6.14
N VAL A 92 -7.02 6.05 -7.07
CA VAL A 92 -8.01 6.86 -7.80
C VAL A 92 -9.00 5.97 -8.55
N GLY A 93 -8.51 4.96 -9.28
CA GLY A 93 -9.36 3.99 -9.96
C GLY A 93 -10.26 3.21 -9.00
N HIS A 94 -9.73 2.80 -7.84
CA HIS A 94 -10.51 2.13 -6.80
C HIS A 94 -11.65 3.00 -6.26
N VAL A 95 -11.37 4.28 -5.97
CA VAL A 95 -12.40 5.23 -5.52
C VAL A 95 -13.44 5.47 -6.62
N ALA A 96 -13.01 5.63 -7.88
CA ALA A 96 -13.92 5.76 -9.02
C ALA A 96 -14.84 4.54 -9.16
N MET A 97 -14.33 3.32 -8.94
CA MET A 97 -15.13 2.10 -8.98
C MET A 97 -16.21 2.04 -7.90
N VAL A 98 -16.01 2.66 -6.73
CA VAL A 98 -17.08 2.78 -5.72
C VAL A 98 -18.26 3.61 -6.27
N VAL A 99 -17.97 4.69 -6.99
CA VAL A 99 -18.99 5.53 -7.65
C VAL A 99 -19.69 4.74 -8.76
N VAL A 100 -18.93 4.06 -9.62
CA VAL A 100 -19.48 3.22 -10.70
C VAL A 100 -20.43 2.16 -10.15
N HIS A 101 -20.01 1.44 -9.09
CA HIS A 101 -20.86 0.45 -8.44
C HIS A 101 -22.15 1.06 -7.89
N ARG A 102 -22.06 2.25 -7.26
CA ARG A 102 -23.25 2.95 -6.77
C ARG A 102 -24.21 3.36 -7.90
N VAL A 103 -23.69 3.87 -9.02
CA VAL A 103 -24.50 4.23 -10.20
C VAL A 103 -25.16 2.99 -10.83
N GLN A 104 -24.49 1.84 -10.79
CA GLN A 104 -25.03 0.54 -11.23
C GLN A 104 -26.02 -0.10 -10.23
N GLY A 105 -26.42 0.63 -9.17
CA GLY A 105 -27.34 0.13 -8.14
C GLY A 105 -26.70 -0.82 -7.13
N LYS A 106 -25.39 -1.01 -7.16
CA LYS A 106 -24.62 -1.82 -6.22
C LYS A 106 -23.89 -0.91 -5.24
N ASP A 107 -24.57 -0.45 -4.20
CA ASP A 107 -23.87 0.28 -3.14
C ASP A 107 -22.90 -0.69 -2.43
N VAL A 108 -21.60 -0.38 -2.46
CA VAL A 108 -20.55 -1.17 -1.79
C VAL A 108 -19.92 -0.41 -0.62
N LEU A 109 -20.26 0.88 -0.46
CA LEU A 109 -19.61 1.77 0.49
C LEU A 109 -19.89 1.35 1.95
N TYR A 110 -21.11 0.90 2.24
CA TYR A 110 -21.49 0.45 3.59
C TYR A 110 -20.63 -0.72 4.10
N ARG A 111 -20.13 -1.57 3.19
CA ARG A 111 -19.24 -2.70 3.52
C ARG A 111 -17.87 -2.23 4.01
N MET A 112 -17.50 -0.98 3.72
CA MET A 112 -16.22 -0.38 4.10
C MET A 112 -16.33 0.53 5.33
N THR A 113 -17.49 1.16 5.55
CA THR A 113 -17.67 2.16 6.62
C THR A 113 -18.20 1.58 7.93
N GLY A 114 -18.41 0.26 8.02
CA GLY A 114 -18.83 -0.43 9.25
C GLY A 114 -20.26 -0.12 9.71
N ARG A 115 -21.09 0.52 8.86
CA ARG A 115 -22.51 0.72 9.16
C ARG A 115 -23.25 -0.57 8.79
N VAL A 116 -23.82 -1.21 9.79
CA VAL A 116 -24.81 -2.27 9.62
C VAL A 116 -26.05 -1.62 9.02
N ARG A 117 -26.64 -2.28 8.02
CA ARG A 117 -27.88 -1.84 7.38
C ARG A 117 -29.03 -1.76 8.37
#